data_AF-A0A372NDL4-F1
#
_entry.id   AF-A0A372NDL4-F1
#
_cell.length_a   1.000
_cell.length_b   1.000
_cell.length_c   1.000
_cell.angle_alpha   90.00
_cell.angle_beta   90.00
_cell.angle_gamma   90.00
#
_symmetry.space_group_name_H-M   'P 1'
#
loop_
_entity.id
_entity.type
_entity.pdbx_description
1 polymer ?
#
loop_
_entity_poly.entity_id
_entity_poly.type
_entity_poly.pdbx_seq_one_letter_code
_entity_poly.pdbx_strand_id
1 'polypeptide(L)'
;MRFPIAACAVLFSAASAFAASAPTPDGPGADKGKPSQAETQPVEKAPVRTLGVAQTFVMPSGNIACIYIPEGGTDVYQPADGGPELSCDRMEPKYVRATLGRSGKAVILSNVGDQGCCGGDRTVDYGETWSAGPFTCHSERTGLTCERDDGHSFLLSRARIRAD
;
A
#
# COMPACT_ATOMS: atom_id res chain seq x y z
N MET A 1 -50.90 -3.44 44.67
CA MET A 1 -50.20 -2.18 45.03
C MET A 1 -50.10 -1.35 43.75
N ARG A 2 -50.96 -0.34 43.56
CA ARG A 2 -50.76 1.10 43.85
C ARG A 2 -49.60 1.70 43.02
N PHE A 3 -49.87 2.24 41.81
CA PHE A 3 -50.26 3.63 41.44
C PHE A 3 -49.01 4.57 41.27
N PRO A 4 -49.07 5.64 40.45
CA PRO A 4 -48.36 5.81 39.16
C PRO A 4 -47.77 7.25 38.99
N ILE A 5 -47.87 7.83 37.77
CA ILE A 5 -47.82 9.26 37.37
C ILE A 5 -46.46 9.65 36.74
N ALA A 6 -46.32 9.91 35.43
CA ALA A 6 -47.04 10.74 34.45
C ALA A 6 -46.47 12.16 34.30
N ALA A 7 -46.18 12.52 33.04
CA ALA A 7 -46.53 13.77 32.36
C ALA A 7 -45.88 13.70 30.96
N CYS A 8 -46.64 13.65 29.86
CA CYS A 8 -47.27 14.79 29.18
C CYS A 8 -46.20 15.84 28.78
N ALA A 9 -46.11 16.36 27.56
CA ALA A 9 -47.13 16.60 26.55
C ALA A 9 -46.39 17.27 25.35
N VAL A 10 -46.64 16.95 24.06
CA VAL A 10 -47.77 17.38 23.19
C VAL A 10 -47.26 18.35 22.09
N LEU A 11 -47.17 17.86 20.84
CA LEU A 11 -47.96 18.29 19.66
C LEU A 11 -47.31 19.46 18.86
N PHE A 12 -47.59 19.76 17.58
CA PHE A 12 -48.55 19.31 16.58
C PHE A 12 -47.99 19.64 15.17
N SER A 13 -48.47 18.87 14.18
CA SER A 13 -48.31 18.96 12.72
C SER A 13 -48.65 20.31 12.06
N ALA A 14 -48.15 20.54 10.84
CA ALA A 14 -48.97 20.67 9.62
C ALA A 14 -48.12 20.96 8.37
N ALA A 15 -48.40 20.25 7.28
CA ALA A 15 -47.94 20.58 5.92
C ALA A 15 -49.00 21.43 5.21
N SER A 16 -48.59 22.36 4.35
CA SER A 16 -49.41 22.91 3.26
C SER A 16 -48.52 23.56 2.22
N ALA A 17 -48.63 23.10 0.97
CA ALA A 17 -48.11 23.74 -0.22
C ALA A 17 -49.20 24.64 -0.83
N PHE A 18 -48.83 25.83 -1.32
CA PHE A 18 -49.59 26.60 -2.32
C PHE A 18 -48.63 27.38 -3.23
N ALA A 19 -49.09 27.58 -4.46
CA ALA A 19 -48.32 27.89 -5.66
C ALA A 19 -48.31 29.38 -6.06
N ALA A 20 -47.35 29.70 -6.95
CA ALA A 20 -47.34 30.72 -8.02
C ALA A 20 -47.32 32.22 -7.68
N SER A 21 -46.26 32.91 -8.11
CA SER A 21 -46.28 33.97 -9.16
C SER A 21 -44.90 34.62 -9.37
N ALA A 22 -44.51 34.85 -10.62
CA ALA A 22 -43.33 35.63 -11.03
C ALA A 22 -43.61 37.14 -10.95
N PRO A 23 -42.59 37.99 -10.73
CA PRO A 23 -42.08 38.80 -11.86
C PRO A 23 -40.56 39.06 -11.83
N THR A 24 -39.95 39.22 -13.00
CA THR A 24 -38.69 39.97 -13.22
C THR A 24 -39.04 41.41 -13.59
N PRO A 25 -38.24 42.45 -13.23
CA PRO A 25 -37.15 42.89 -14.11
C PRO A 25 -35.92 43.59 -13.44
N ASP A 26 -34.84 43.60 -14.22
CA ASP A 26 -33.78 44.63 -14.38
C ASP A 26 -32.81 45.04 -13.25
N GLY A 27 -31.51 44.83 -13.53
CA GLY A 27 -30.48 45.88 -13.45
C GLY A 27 -29.43 45.80 -12.33
N PRO A 28 -28.20 46.33 -12.53
CA PRO A 28 -26.96 45.64 -12.16
C PRO A 28 -26.33 46.10 -10.84
N GLY A 29 -25.91 45.15 -10.02
CA GLY A 29 -25.02 45.36 -8.87
C GLY A 29 -23.66 44.75 -9.13
N ALA A 30 -22.69 45.59 -9.49
CA ALA A 30 -21.29 45.22 -9.62
C ALA A 30 -20.74 44.75 -8.26
N ASP A 31 -20.62 43.44 -8.06
CA ASP A 31 -19.81 42.90 -6.97
C ASP A 31 -18.34 43.03 -7.38
N LYS A 32 -17.67 44.05 -6.84
CA LYS A 32 -16.24 44.22 -6.99
C LYS A 32 -15.57 43.06 -6.26
N GLY A 33 -15.19 42.03 -7.03
CA GLY A 33 -14.33 40.96 -6.57
C GLY A 33 -13.11 41.55 -5.84
N LYS A 34 -13.09 41.37 -4.52
CA LYS A 34 -11.93 41.64 -3.68
C LYS A 34 -10.87 40.59 -4.04
N PRO A 35 -9.68 40.98 -4.50
CA PRO A 35 -8.62 40.01 -4.78
C PRO A 35 -8.21 39.37 -3.45
N SER A 36 -8.49 38.08 -3.31
CA SER A 36 -7.96 37.25 -2.24
C SER A 36 -6.44 37.17 -2.45
N GLN A 37 -5.69 37.86 -1.60
CA GLN A 37 -4.24 37.76 -1.57
C GLN A 37 -3.91 36.37 -1.05
N ALA A 38 -3.40 35.52 -1.94
CA ALA A 38 -2.79 34.25 -1.56
C ALA A 38 -1.49 34.57 -0.80
N GLU A 39 -1.60 34.60 0.52
CA GLU A 39 -0.47 34.70 1.43
C GLU A 39 0.41 33.46 1.20
N THR A 40 1.53 33.67 0.51
CA THR A 40 2.45 32.59 0.12
C THR A 40 3.25 32.21 1.36
N GLN A 41 2.73 31.27 2.14
CA GLN A 41 3.50 30.68 3.22
C GLN A 41 4.69 29.92 2.61
N PRO A 42 5.91 30.06 3.17
CA PRO A 42 7.06 29.27 2.73
C PRO A 42 6.74 27.80 2.95
N VAL A 43 6.65 27.02 1.87
CA VAL A 43 6.55 25.56 1.94
C VAL A 43 7.83 25.08 2.62
N GLU A 44 7.71 24.68 3.88
CA GLU A 44 8.77 24.00 4.60
C GLU A 44 9.26 22.85 3.72
N LYS A 45 10.53 22.92 3.34
CA LYS A 45 11.14 22.04 2.34
C LYS A 45 11.01 20.62 2.87
N ALA A 46 10.09 19.84 2.29
CA ALA A 46 9.96 18.43 2.62
C ALA A 46 11.35 17.79 2.59
N PRO A 47 11.72 16.98 3.59
CA PRO A 47 13.05 16.39 3.65
C PRO A 47 13.30 15.63 2.35
N VAL A 48 14.39 15.98 1.66
CA VAL A 48 14.82 15.30 0.45
C VAL A 48 15.19 13.88 0.88
N ARG A 49 14.34 12.91 0.56
CA ARG A 49 14.62 11.49 0.79
C ARG A 49 15.74 11.09 -0.17
N THR A 50 16.80 10.48 0.37
CA THR A 50 17.76 9.76 -0.48
C THR A 50 17.06 8.51 -0.99
N LEU A 51 16.59 8.54 -2.23
CA LEU A 51 15.99 7.39 -2.88
C LEU A 51 17.10 6.42 -3.28
N GLY A 52 16.84 5.13 -3.07
CA GLY A 52 17.73 4.07 -3.51
C GLY A 52 17.33 3.50 -4.87
N VAL A 53 18.08 2.49 -5.31
CA VAL A 53 17.82 1.74 -6.54
C VAL A 53 17.28 0.36 -6.16
N ALA A 54 16.18 -0.05 -6.77
CA ALA A 54 15.67 -1.40 -6.59
C ALA A 54 16.69 -2.43 -7.10
N GLN A 55 16.82 -3.54 -6.40
CA GLN A 55 17.63 -4.67 -6.85
C GLN A 55 16.73 -5.84 -7.17
N THR A 56 16.92 -6.46 -8.32
CA THR A 56 16.13 -7.63 -8.71
C THR A 56 17.01 -8.86 -8.88
N PHE A 57 16.46 -10.04 -8.60
CA PHE A 57 17.11 -11.30 -8.93
C PHE A 57 16.09 -12.38 -9.27
N VAL A 58 16.53 -13.39 -10.01
CA VAL A 58 15.73 -14.55 -10.41
C VAL A 58 16.44 -15.85 -10.03
N MET A 59 15.66 -16.88 -9.70
CA MET A 59 16.20 -18.23 -9.51
C MET A 59 16.45 -18.92 -10.87
N PRO A 60 17.33 -19.95 -10.94
CA PRO A 60 17.64 -20.64 -12.20
C PRO A 60 16.43 -21.33 -12.84
N SER A 61 15.41 -21.69 -12.06
CA SER A 61 14.16 -22.25 -12.61
C SER A 61 13.33 -21.24 -13.40
N GLY A 62 13.62 -19.95 -13.29
CA GLY A 62 12.78 -18.87 -13.82
C GLY A 62 11.39 -18.76 -13.17
N ASN A 63 11.07 -19.60 -12.19
CA ASN A 63 9.73 -19.63 -11.58
C ASN A 63 9.55 -18.67 -10.41
N ILE A 64 10.67 -18.17 -9.86
CA ILE A 64 10.70 -17.26 -8.70
C ILE A 64 11.62 -16.10 -9.03
N ALA A 65 11.13 -14.87 -8.89
CA ALA A 65 11.93 -13.66 -8.93
C ALA A 65 11.59 -12.75 -7.76
N CYS A 66 12.54 -11.92 -7.39
CA CYS A 66 12.43 -11.04 -6.25
C CYS A 66 12.89 -9.63 -6.59
N ILE A 67 12.29 -8.67 -5.89
CA ILE A 67 12.66 -7.27 -5.87
C ILE A 67 12.92 -6.84 -4.43
N TYR A 68 14.07 -6.22 -4.23
CA TYR A 68 14.41 -5.52 -3.00
C TYR A 68 14.32 -4.03 -3.22
N ILE A 69 13.57 -3.38 -2.35
CA ILE A 69 13.42 -1.95 -2.26
C ILE A 69 14.17 -1.48 -1.01
N PRO A 70 15.17 -0.59 -1.14
CA PRO A 70 15.92 -0.09 0.00
C PRO A 70 15.06 0.82 0.88
N GLU A 71 15.54 1.06 2.10
CA GLU A 71 14.95 2.04 3.01
C GLU A 71 14.81 3.40 2.31
N GLY A 72 13.68 4.08 2.54
CA GLY A 72 13.37 5.31 1.83
C GLY A 72 12.82 5.11 0.42
N GLY A 73 12.77 3.89 -0.11
CA GLY A 73 12.14 3.57 -1.38
C GLY A 73 12.99 3.87 -2.62
N THR A 74 12.31 3.95 -3.75
CA THR A 74 12.85 4.31 -5.07
C THR A 74 12.08 5.51 -5.63
N ASP A 75 12.46 5.99 -6.81
CA ASP A 75 11.76 7.03 -7.56
C ASP A 75 10.33 6.65 -7.99
N VAL A 76 10.06 5.35 -8.17
CA VAL A 76 8.77 4.86 -8.66
C VAL A 76 7.94 4.11 -7.60
N TYR A 77 8.54 3.71 -6.49
CA TYR A 77 7.88 2.91 -5.46
C TYR A 77 8.42 3.20 -4.06
N GLN A 78 7.49 3.35 -3.11
CA GLN A 78 7.77 3.62 -1.71
C GLN A 78 7.03 2.58 -0.82
N PRO A 79 7.76 1.81 0.01
CA PRO A 79 7.15 0.92 1.00
C PRO A 79 6.29 1.71 1.99
N ALA A 80 5.18 1.13 2.45
CA ALA A 80 4.18 1.83 3.26
C ALA A 80 4.73 2.36 4.60
N ASP A 81 5.67 1.63 5.21
CA ASP A 81 6.35 2.01 6.45
C ASP A 81 7.65 2.80 6.20
N GLY A 82 7.98 3.06 4.93
CA GLY A 82 9.23 3.71 4.50
C GLY A 82 10.49 2.87 4.74
N GLY A 83 10.37 1.64 5.24
CA GLY A 83 11.47 0.73 5.49
C GLY A 83 11.95 -0.02 4.26
N PRO A 84 12.99 -0.86 4.42
CA PRO A 84 13.37 -1.78 3.37
C PRO A 84 12.28 -2.85 3.20
N GLU A 85 12.01 -3.24 1.96
CA GLU A 85 11.01 -4.26 1.63
C GLU A 85 11.59 -5.25 0.63
N LEU A 86 11.44 -6.53 0.91
CA LEU A 86 11.72 -7.61 -0.02
C LEU A 86 10.40 -8.23 -0.47
N SER A 87 10.16 -8.29 -1.78
CA SER A 87 9.02 -8.97 -2.36
C SER A 87 9.46 -10.01 -3.39
N CYS A 88 8.89 -11.20 -3.32
CA CYS A 88 9.19 -12.30 -4.22
C CYS A 88 7.91 -12.88 -4.82
N ASP A 89 7.89 -13.02 -6.13
CA ASP A 89 6.79 -13.61 -6.88
C ASP A 89 7.15 -15.03 -7.31
N ARG A 90 6.20 -15.96 -7.18
CA ARG A 90 6.32 -17.34 -7.67
C ARG A 90 5.15 -17.64 -8.62
N MET A 91 5.44 -17.96 -9.88
CA MET A 91 4.42 -18.15 -10.92
C MET A 91 3.65 -19.47 -10.81
N GLU A 92 4.36 -20.59 -10.81
CA GLU A 92 3.75 -21.92 -10.78
C GLU A 92 3.83 -22.56 -9.40
N PRO A 93 2.85 -23.40 -9.03
CA PRO A 93 1.64 -23.79 -9.81
C PRO A 93 0.52 -22.75 -9.77
N LYS A 94 0.64 -21.75 -8.91
CA LYS A 94 -0.25 -20.60 -8.81
C LYS A 94 0.60 -19.39 -8.43
N TYR A 95 0.25 -18.26 -9.03
CA TYR A 95 0.86 -16.98 -8.71
C TYR A 95 0.68 -16.68 -7.23
N VAL A 96 1.79 -16.37 -6.56
CA VAL A 96 1.79 -15.83 -5.21
C VAL A 96 2.90 -14.78 -5.08
N ARG A 97 2.66 -13.77 -4.26
CA ARG A 97 3.65 -12.79 -3.82
C ARG A 97 3.93 -12.99 -2.33
N ALA A 98 5.18 -13.20 -1.96
CA ALA A 98 5.63 -13.10 -0.58
C ALA A 98 6.25 -11.73 -0.36
N THR A 99 5.94 -11.07 0.75
CA THR A 99 6.56 -9.79 1.14
C THR A 99 7.07 -9.87 2.57
N LEU A 100 8.29 -9.36 2.78
CA LEU A 100 8.94 -9.21 4.08
C LEU A 100 9.47 -7.77 4.21
N GLY A 101 8.87 -7.01 5.11
CA GLY A 101 9.21 -5.59 5.34
C GLY A 101 10.30 -5.39 6.40
N ARG A 102 10.37 -4.19 6.99
CA ARG A 102 11.31 -3.89 8.09
C ARG A 102 11.05 -4.72 9.35
N SER A 103 9.78 -4.99 9.64
CA SER A 103 9.35 -5.69 10.85
C SER A 103 8.10 -6.53 10.60
N GLY A 104 7.73 -7.35 11.58
CA GLY A 104 6.57 -8.23 11.49
C GLY A 104 6.80 -9.47 10.63
N LYS A 105 5.77 -10.30 10.54
CA LYS A 105 5.79 -11.58 9.82
C LYS A 105 5.83 -11.38 8.31
N ALA A 106 6.35 -12.36 7.59
CA ALA A 106 6.17 -12.42 6.15
C ALA A 106 4.67 -12.53 5.80
N VAL A 107 4.28 -11.93 4.66
CA VAL A 107 2.90 -11.95 4.17
C VAL A 107 2.85 -12.65 2.82
N ILE A 108 1.87 -13.54 2.61
CA ILE A 108 1.60 -14.20 1.33
C ILE A 108 0.32 -13.65 0.72
N LEU A 109 0.40 -13.14 -0.50
CA LEU A 109 -0.72 -12.65 -1.30
C LEU A 109 -0.93 -13.59 -2.50
N SER A 110 -2.13 -14.14 -2.62
CA SER A 110 -2.48 -15.13 -3.66
C SER A 110 -3.31 -14.58 -4.82
N ASN A 111 -3.75 -13.32 -4.75
CA ASN A 111 -4.54 -12.65 -5.77
C ASN A 111 -4.09 -11.19 -5.90
N VAL A 112 -2.94 -10.97 -6.52
CA VAL A 112 -2.47 -9.63 -6.85
C VAL A 112 -2.96 -9.22 -8.25
N GLY A 113 -3.28 -7.95 -8.44
CA GLY A 113 -3.79 -7.41 -9.71
C GLY A 113 -2.68 -7.20 -10.76
N ASP A 114 -1.44 -7.15 -10.31
CA ASP A 114 -0.21 -6.85 -11.05
C ASP A 114 0.72 -8.07 -11.08
N GLN A 115 0.42 -9.05 -11.94
CA GLN A 115 1.16 -10.31 -12.03
C GLN A 115 2.40 -10.23 -12.95
N GLY A 116 3.25 -9.23 -12.73
CA GLY A 116 4.50 -9.07 -13.48
C GLY A 116 5.64 -9.88 -12.85
N CYS A 117 5.66 -11.22 -13.00
CA CYS A 117 6.78 -12.01 -12.50
C CYS A 117 7.89 -12.24 -13.54
N CYS A 118 9.07 -12.50 -12.95
CA CYS A 118 10.06 -13.49 -13.38
C CYS A 118 11.12 -13.00 -14.37
N GLY A 119 11.21 -11.68 -14.54
CA GLY A 119 12.45 -11.01 -14.92
C GLY A 119 13.31 -10.69 -13.69
N GLY A 120 14.62 -10.64 -13.87
CA GLY A 120 15.57 -10.17 -12.88
C GLY A 120 16.90 -9.82 -13.54
N ASP A 121 17.60 -8.82 -13.02
CA ASP A 121 18.87 -8.34 -13.59
C ASP A 121 20.01 -9.33 -13.40
N ARG A 122 19.85 -10.25 -12.44
CA ARG A 122 20.82 -11.31 -12.12
C ARG A 122 20.12 -12.62 -11.79
N THR A 123 20.77 -13.72 -12.15
CA THR A 123 20.42 -15.05 -11.63
C THR A 123 21.20 -15.31 -10.34
N VAL A 124 20.59 -15.96 -9.35
CA VAL A 124 21.24 -16.46 -8.13
C VAL A 124 21.21 -17.97 -8.17
N ASP A 125 22.36 -18.59 -8.46
CA ASP A 125 22.42 -20.02 -8.75
C ASP A 125 22.06 -20.88 -7.54
N TYR A 126 21.67 -22.13 -7.78
CA TYR A 126 21.36 -23.05 -6.69
C TYR A 126 22.60 -23.31 -5.83
N GLY A 127 22.45 -23.18 -4.52
CA GLY A 127 23.53 -23.22 -3.53
C GLY A 127 24.12 -21.84 -3.23
N GLU A 128 23.71 -20.80 -3.96
CA GLU A 128 24.14 -19.43 -3.69
C GLU A 128 23.16 -18.68 -2.78
N THR A 129 23.68 -17.59 -2.25
CA THR A 129 22.96 -16.68 -1.37
C THR A 129 22.96 -15.28 -2.00
N TRP A 130 21.82 -14.62 -1.95
CA TRP A 130 21.69 -13.20 -2.23
C TRP A 130 21.40 -12.46 -0.93
N SER A 131 21.98 -11.27 -0.74
CA SER A 131 21.73 -10.44 0.43
C SER A 131 21.69 -8.96 0.06
N ALA A 132 20.75 -8.23 0.64
CA ALA A 132 20.75 -6.76 0.65
C ALA A 132 19.93 -6.24 1.83
N GLY A 133 20.40 -5.14 2.43
CA GLY A 133 19.80 -4.63 3.67
C GLY A 133 19.81 -5.70 4.77
N PRO A 134 18.70 -5.87 5.53
CA PRO A 134 18.60 -6.88 6.57
C PRO A 134 18.20 -8.27 6.04
N PHE A 135 18.06 -8.43 4.71
CA PHE A 135 17.52 -9.64 4.10
C PHE A 135 18.60 -10.52 3.50
N THR A 136 18.45 -11.83 3.69
CA THR A 136 19.27 -12.87 3.08
C THR A 136 18.36 -13.93 2.46
N CYS A 137 18.64 -14.31 1.22
CA CYS A 137 17.89 -15.31 0.48
C CYS A 137 18.81 -16.45 0.02
N HIS A 138 18.44 -17.69 0.35
CA HIS A 138 19.12 -18.90 -0.03
C HIS A 138 18.40 -19.56 -1.21
N SER A 139 19.09 -19.66 -2.34
CA SER A 139 18.58 -20.29 -3.55
C SER A 139 18.87 -21.79 -3.51
N GLU A 140 17.85 -22.62 -3.31
CA GLU A 140 18.00 -24.07 -3.28
C GLU A 140 17.15 -24.75 -4.36
N ARG A 141 17.51 -25.99 -4.72
CA ARG A 141 16.68 -26.80 -5.62
C ARG A 141 15.29 -27.07 -5.05
N THR A 142 15.16 -27.02 -3.74
CA THR A 142 13.93 -27.21 -2.96
C THR A 142 13.06 -25.96 -2.86
N GLY A 143 13.60 -24.78 -3.20
CA GLY A 143 12.89 -23.51 -3.13
C GLY A 143 13.81 -22.33 -2.84
N LEU A 144 13.21 -21.15 -2.73
CA LEU A 144 13.85 -19.96 -2.18
C LEU A 144 13.42 -19.79 -0.73
N THR A 145 14.36 -19.64 0.18
CA THR A 145 14.10 -19.20 1.55
C THR A 145 14.70 -17.82 1.72
N CYS A 146 13.90 -16.84 2.13
CA CYS A 146 14.38 -15.50 2.45
C CYS A 146 14.06 -15.17 3.90
N GLU A 147 15.04 -14.62 4.59
CA GLU A 147 15.02 -14.34 6.01
C GLU A 147 15.46 -12.91 6.26
N ARG A 148 14.91 -12.30 7.31
CA ARG A 148 15.42 -11.06 7.89
C ARG A 148 16.27 -11.40 9.11
N ASP A 149 17.21 -10.53 9.44
CA ASP A 149 18.13 -10.67 10.60
C ASP A 149 17.47 -10.86 11.98
N ASP A 150 16.16 -10.63 12.09
CA ASP A 150 15.34 -10.90 13.29
C ASP A 150 14.65 -12.28 13.31
N GLY A 151 14.95 -13.14 12.33
CA GLY A 151 14.46 -14.52 12.24
C GLY A 151 13.10 -14.70 11.55
N HIS A 152 12.45 -13.64 11.09
CA HIS A 152 11.24 -13.76 10.27
C HIS A 152 11.60 -14.13 8.84
N SER A 153 10.78 -14.96 8.22
CA SER A 153 11.14 -15.55 6.93
C SER A 153 9.95 -15.95 6.09
N PHE A 154 10.21 -16.25 4.82
CA PHE A 154 9.31 -17.02 3.99
C PHE A 154 10.07 -18.04 3.17
N LEU A 155 9.35 -19.09 2.77
CA LEU A 155 9.82 -20.08 1.80
C LEU A 155 8.84 -20.13 0.63
N LEU A 156 9.37 -20.08 -0.59
CA LEU A 156 8.64 -20.26 -1.83
C LEU A 156 9.23 -21.41 -2.64
N SER A 157 8.39 -22.38 -3.00
CA SER A 157 8.71 -23.43 -3.98
C SER A 157 7.44 -23.91 -4.67
N ARG A 158 7.53 -24.70 -5.75
CA ARG A 158 6.32 -25.29 -6.36
C ARG A 158 5.54 -26.16 -5.38
N ALA A 159 6.24 -26.91 -4.53
CA ALA A 159 5.64 -27.85 -3.59
C ALA A 159 5.10 -27.17 -2.33
N ARG A 160 5.60 -25.99 -1.97
CA ARG A 160 5.40 -25.46 -0.63
C ARG A 160 5.52 -23.94 -0.53
N ILE A 161 4.72 -23.37 0.38
CA ILE A 161 4.82 -21.97 0.81
C ILE A 161 4.84 -21.96 2.35
N ARG A 162 5.72 -21.15 2.95
CA ARG A 162 5.70 -20.77 4.37
C ARG A 162 5.90 -19.27 4.51
N ALA A 163 5.37 -18.72 5.58
CA ALA A 163 5.64 -17.39 6.07
C ALA A 163 5.61 -17.42 7.59
N ASP A 164 6.63 -16.86 8.23
CA ASP A 164 6.83 -16.86 9.68
C ASP A 164 6.99 -15.43 10.24
#